data_AF-A0A8T6ME40-F1
#
_entry.id   AF-A0A8T6ME40-F1
#
_cell.length_a   1.000
_cell.length_b   1.000
_cell.length_c   1.000
_cell.angle_alpha   90.00
_cell.angle_beta   90.00
_cell.angle_gamma   90.00
#
_symmetry.space_group_name_H-M   'P 1'
#
loop_
_entity.id
_entity.type
_entity.pdbx_description
1 polymer ?
#
loop_
_entity_poly.entity_id
_entity_poly.type
_entity_poly.pdbx_seq_one_letter_code
_entity_poly.pdbx_strand_id
1 'polypeptide(L)'
;MKYKQLLIFFLIFLFASTVYSAEITNFNITIDIKSPDKAIIKEVWDVSYNPYIYNDKVNFKNQIIAANIDLDKFEEIDPRLKPNIYLNDFSNVSIIFDETKDQININYEISDLILENFYETEDDILWKFNENLFRSLIVNNLYVIPSNSKLSIKVYDPLVFRDTNPKAEIVDNTLYWNSFSTNQIKVLIYEKKPPKPSFVLVGSSDSNIFYYLIIIFIILLSIILIFRDTLEKSIKNFVIKNSVIKPKKQKKEYLIDSELFED
;
A
#
# COMPACT_ATOMS: atom_id res chain seq x y z
N MET A 1 -58.17 22.61 -29.47
CA MET A 1 -56.76 22.41 -29.89
C MET A 1 -55.72 23.03 -28.94
N LYS A 2 -56.10 23.79 -27.90
CA LYS A 2 -55.15 24.56 -27.06
C LYS A 2 -54.52 23.79 -25.88
N TYR A 3 -55.25 22.88 -25.24
CA TYR A 3 -54.72 22.15 -24.06
C TYR A 3 -53.72 21.04 -24.39
N LYS A 4 -53.95 20.26 -25.46
CA LYS A 4 -53.01 19.20 -25.87
C LYS A 4 -51.63 19.74 -26.27
N GLN A 5 -51.58 20.88 -26.97
CA GLN A 5 -50.32 21.52 -27.36
C GLN A 5 -49.57 22.07 -26.14
N LEU A 6 -50.29 22.65 -25.18
CA LEU A 6 -49.70 23.16 -23.95
C LEU A 6 -49.16 22.03 -23.06
N LEU A 7 -49.85 20.89 -23.03
CA LEU A 7 -49.42 19.69 -22.31
C LEU A 7 -48.20 19.03 -22.97
N ILE A 8 -48.12 19.00 -24.30
CA ILE A 8 -46.93 18.57 -25.04
C ILE A 8 -45.75 19.51 -24.78
N PHE A 9 -45.99 20.84 -24.76
CA PHE A 9 -44.95 21.82 -24.48
C PHE A 9 -44.44 21.70 -23.03
N PHE A 10 -45.33 21.45 -22.08
CA PHE A 10 -44.99 21.19 -20.68
C PHE A 10 -44.25 19.86 -20.52
N LEU A 11 -44.60 18.83 -21.30
CA LEU A 11 -43.88 17.56 -21.34
C LEU A 11 -42.45 17.75 -21.88
N ILE A 12 -42.30 18.45 -23.00
CA ILE A 12 -40.99 18.78 -23.59
C ILE A 12 -40.17 19.62 -22.61
N PHE A 13 -40.78 20.56 -21.90
CA PHE A 13 -40.10 21.38 -20.88
C PHE A 13 -39.70 20.56 -19.65
N LEU A 14 -40.54 19.61 -19.21
CA LEU A 14 -40.21 18.67 -18.12
C LEU A 14 -39.09 17.68 -18.50
N PHE A 15 -39.01 17.30 -19.78
CA PHE A 15 -37.94 16.47 -20.32
C PHE A 15 -36.72 17.28 -20.79
N ALA A 16 -36.80 18.62 -20.79
CA ALA A 16 -35.68 19.52 -21.00
C ALA A 16 -34.90 19.77 -19.70
N SER A 17 -34.86 18.78 -18.81
CA SER A 17 -33.83 18.70 -17.78
C SER A 17 -32.49 19.00 -18.46
N THR A 18 -31.74 19.94 -17.90
CA THR A 18 -30.47 20.44 -18.40
C THR A 18 -29.58 19.28 -18.83
N VAL A 19 -29.65 18.92 -20.11
CA VAL A 19 -28.77 17.95 -20.73
C VAL A 19 -27.45 18.70 -20.85
N TYR A 20 -26.63 18.61 -19.80
CA TYR A 20 -25.28 19.12 -19.85
C TYR A 20 -24.57 18.36 -20.97
N SER A 21 -24.00 19.11 -21.91
CA SER A 21 -23.47 18.55 -23.15
C SER A 21 -21.97 18.32 -23.07
N ALA A 22 -21.39 18.41 -21.88
CA ALA A 22 -20.04 17.95 -21.64
C ALA A 22 -19.99 16.43 -21.80
N GLU A 23 -19.16 15.95 -22.71
CA GLU A 23 -18.96 14.51 -22.95
C GLU A 23 -17.50 14.16 -22.72
N ILE A 24 -17.25 13.09 -21.95
CA ILE A 24 -15.94 12.48 -21.83
C ILE A 24 -15.65 11.75 -23.13
N THR A 25 -14.67 12.22 -23.89
CA THR A 25 -14.31 11.64 -25.18
C THR A 25 -13.30 10.52 -25.02
N ASN A 26 -12.27 10.74 -24.21
CA ASN A 26 -11.21 9.78 -23.91
C ASN A 26 -10.80 9.88 -22.45
N PHE A 27 -10.12 8.84 -21.97
CA PHE A 27 -9.52 8.85 -20.64
C PHE A 27 -8.13 8.22 -20.64
N ASN A 28 -7.26 8.72 -19.77
CA ASN A 28 -5.99 8.09 -19.44
C ASN A 28 -5.96 7.77 -17.96
N ILE A 29 -5.76 6.49 -17.63
CA ILE A 29 -5.74 5.99 -16.25
C ILE A 29 -4.33 5.52 -15.93
N THR A 30 -3.81 5.96 -14.80
CA THR A 30 -2.56 5.49 -14.21
C THR A 30 -2.84 4.93 -12.84
N ILE A 31 -2.49 3.67 -12.64
CA ILE A 31 -2.58 2.96 -11.36
C ILE A 31 -1.15 2.77 -10.84
N ASP A 32 -0.80 3.44 -9.76
CA ASP A 32 0.51 3.33 -9.11
C ASP A 32 0.36 2.53 -7.81
N ILE A 33 0.66 1.24 -7.89
CA ILE A 33 0.54 0.31 -6.77
C ILE A 33 1.66 0.59 -5.77
N LYS A 34 1.30 0.83 -4.50
CA LYS A 34 2.23 1.09 -3.40
C LYS A 34 2.42 -0.12 -2.49
N SER A 35 1.39 -0.93 -2.36
CA SER A 35 1.38 -2.20 -1.64
C SER A 35 0.22 -3.07 -2.17
N PRO A 36 0.12 -4.35 -1.78
CA PRO A 36 -0.95 -5.23 -2.25
C PRO A 36 -2.37 -4.71 -1.96
N ASP A 37 -2.51 -3.83 -0.99
CA ASP A 37 -3.75 -3.26 -0.47
C ASP A 37 -3.89 -1.74 -0.71
N LYS A 38 -2.95 -1.11 -1.44
CA LYS A 38 -2.96 0.34 -1.64
C LYS A 38 -2.41 0.74 -3.00
N ALA A 39 -3.14 1.62 -3.68
CA ALA A 39 -2.70 2.24 -4.92
C ALA A 39 -3.09 3.72 -5.00
N ILE A 40 -2.31 4.48 -5.75
CA ILE A 40 -2.62 5.86 -6.13
C ILE A 40 -3.13 5.83 -7.55
N ILE A 41 -4.34 6.32 -7.77
CA ILE A 41 -4.98 6.38 -9.07
C ILE A 41 -4.92 7.80 -9.59
N LYS A 42 -4.59 7.94 -10.87
CA LYS A 42 -4.67 9.20 -11.61
C LYS A 42 -5.49 8.97 -12.86
N GLU A 43 -6.56 9.73 -13.02
CA GLU A 43 -7.38 9.73 -14.21
C GLU A 43 -7.32 11.11 -14.87
N VAL A 44 -7.12 11.12 -16.18
CA VAL A 44 -7.17 12.33 -17.01
C VAL A 44 -8.27 12.13 -18.03
N TRP A 45 -9.33 12.92 -17.95
CA TRP A 45 -10.49 12.82 -18.83
C TRP A 45 -10.50 14.00 -19.80
N ASP A 46 -10.57 13.71 -21.10
CA ASP A 46 -10.74 14.73 -22.13
C ASP A 46 -12.23 15.08 -22.26
N VAL A 47 -12.58 16.35 -22.07
CA VAL A 47 -13.96 16.83 -22.09
C VAL A 47 -14.22 17.61 -23.38
N SER A 48 -15.30 17.25 -24.07
CA SER A 48 -15.82 18.02 -25.20
C SER A 48 -17.13 18.71 -24.82
N TYR A 49 -17.41 19.87 -25.39
CA TYR A 49 -18.58 20.69 -25.07
C TYR A 49 -19.46 20.90 -26.30
N ASN A 50 -20.74 21.22 -26.09
CA ASN A 50 -21.56 21.67 -27.20
C ASN A 50 -21.13 23.07 -27.65
N PRO A 51 -20.76 23.28 -28.91
CA PRO A 51 -20.52 24.64 -29.40
C PRO A 51 -21.81 25.49 -29.46
N TYR A 52 -22.99 24.85 -29.45
CA TYR A 52 -24.27 25.54 -29.58
C TYR A 52 -24.91 25.94 -28.24
N ILE A 53 -24.33 25.51 -27.10
CA ILE A 53 -24.82 25.88 -25.76
C ILE A 53 -23.95 27.01 -25.21
N TYR A 54 -24.57 28.17 -25.00
CA TYR A 54 -23.88 29.33 -24.44
C TYR A 54 -23.43 29.05 -22.99
N ASN A 55 -22.16 29.36 -22.69
CA ASN A 55 -21.51 29.16 -21.38
C ASN A 55 -21.44 27.71 -20.87
N ASP A 56 -21.59 26.69 -21.73
CA ASP A 56 -21.57 25.28 -21.32
C ASP A 56 -20.30 24.90 -20.56
N LYS A 57 -19.13 25.28 -21.11
CA LYS A 57 -17.82 25.09 -20.45
C LYS A 57 -17.74 25.75 -19.06
N VAL A 58 -18.25 26.97 -18.94
CA VAL A 58 -18.20 27.73 -17.67
C VAL A 58 -19.12 27.09 -16.62
N ASN A 59 -20.31 26.67 -17.03
CA ASN A 59 -21.28 26.00 -16.14
C ASN A 59 -20.74 24.65 -15.67
N PHE A 60 -20.22 23.84 -16.59
CA PHE A 60 -19.62 22.55 -16.28
C PHE A 60 -18.44 22.69 -15.30
N LYS A 61 -17.53 23.64 -15.58
CA LYS A 61 -16.43 23.96 -14.66
C LYS A 61 -16.93 24.30 -13.26
N ASN A 62 -17.91 25.19 -13.15
CA ASN A 62 -18.43 25.61 -11.86
C ASN A 62 -19.04 24.44 -11.08
N GLN A 63 -19.69 23.50 -11.77
CA GLN A 63 -20.24 22.30 -11.15
C GLN A 63 -19.16 21.34 -10.66
N ILE A 64 -18.12 21.08 -11.47
CA ILE A 64 -16.99 20.23 -11.06
C ILE A 64 -16.27 20.83 -9.85
N ILE A 65 -16.07 22.15 -9.82
CA ILE A 65 -15.48 22.84 -8.65
C ILE A 65 -16.43 22.75 -7.45
N ALA A 66 -17.74 22.92 -7.64
CA ALA A 66 -18.74 22.85 -6.58
C ALA A 66 -18.91 21.44 -6.00
N ALA A 67 -18.73 20.39 -6.79
CA ALA A 67 -18.77 19.00 -6.34
C ALA A 67 -17.70 18.69 -5.27
N ASN A 68 -16.63 19.50 -5.21
CA ASN A 68 -15.65 19.57 -4.13
C ASN A 68 -15.19 18.20 -3.62
N ILE A 69 -14.19 17.61 -4.28
CA ILE A 69 -13.43 16.43 -3.82
C ILE A 69 -14.28 15.13 -3.70
N ASP A 70 -15.60 15.23 -3.76
CA ASP A 70 -16.53 14.12 -3.64
C ASP A 70 -16.81 13.51 -5.02
N LEU A 71 -16.23 12.34 -5.26
CA LEU A 71 -16.43 11.60 -6.52
C LEU A 71 -17.87 11.12 -6.69
N ASP A 72 -18.61 10.89 -5.59
CA ASP A 72 -19.99 10.41 -5.68
C ASP A 72 -20.92 11.50 -6.24
N LYS A 73 -20.59 12.78 -6.00
CA LYS A 73 -21.33 13.92 -6.55
C LYS A 73 -21.12 14.13 -8.05
N PHE A 74 -20.15 13.45 -8.67
CA PHE A 74 -19.95 13.58 -10.12
C PHE A 74 -21.09 12.94 -10.90
N GLU A 75 -21.66 11.84 -10.37
CA GLU A 75 -22.82 11.18 -10.96
C GLU A 75 -24.07 12.08 -10.98
N GLU A 76 -24.18 13.01 -10.02
CA GLU A 76 -25.27 13.98 -9.95
C GLU A 76 -25.16 15.06 -11.04
N ILE A 77 -23.95 15.34 -11.53
CA ILE A 77 -23.70 16.30 -12.62
C ILE A 77 -23.99 15.65 -13.97
N ASP A 78 -23.39 14.47 -14.21
CA ASP A 78 -23.66 13.62 -15.37
C ASP A 78 -23.47 12.15 -14.96
N PRO A 79 -24.47 11.27 -15.18
CA PRO A 79 -24.35 9.84 -14.85
C PRO A 79 -23.18 9.11 -15.53
N ARG A 80 -22.57 9.70 -16.57
CA ARG A 80 -21.39 9.19 -17.27
C ARG A 80 -20.07 9.56 -16.57
N LEU A 81 -20.07 10.54 -15.67
CA LEU A 81 -18.89 10.96 -14.91
C LEU A 81 -18.70 10.03 -13.71
N LYS A 82 -18.19 8.82 -13.97
CA LYS A 82 -17.87 7.84 -12.93
C LYS A 82 -16.37 7.54 -12.97
N PRO A 83 -15.71 7.40 -11.81
CA PRO A 83 -14.37 6.83 -11.76
C PRO A 83 -14.30 5.53 -12.57
N ASN A 84 -13.27 5.38 -13.39
CA ASN A 84 -13.14 4.20 -14.25
C ASN A 84 -12.60 2.99 -13.48
N ILE A 85 -12.14 3.19 -12.25
CA ILE A 85 -11.76 2.12 -11.32
C ILE A 85 -12.86 1.98 -10.27
N TYR A 86 -13.32 0.75 -10.03
CA TYR A 86 -14.36 0.48 -9.03
C TYR A 86 -13.82 0.70 -7.61
N LEU A 87 -14.54 1.46 -6.79
CA LEU A 87 -14.10 1.91 -5.46
C LEU A 87 -15.10 1.46 -4.39
N ASN A 88 -14.64 0.77 -3.35
CA ASN A 88 -15.41 0.62 -2.11
C ASN A 88 -15.11 1.78 -1.15
N ASP A 89 -13.82 2.13 -1.00
CA ASP A 89 -13.33 3.24 -0.18
C ASP A 89 -12.20 3.97 -0.91
N PHE A 90 -12.20 5.30 -0.84
CA PHE A 90 -11.15 6.15 -1.38
C PHE A 90 -10.83 7.33 -0.46
N SER A 91 -9.63 7.88 -0.60
CA SER A 91 -9.15 9.01 0.20
C SER A 91 -8.25 9.93 -0.62
N ASN A 92 -7.89 11.08 -0.05
CA ASN A 92 -6.94 12.03 -0.64
C ASN A 92 -7.30 12.45 -2.08
N VAL A 93 -8.61 12.62 -2.36
CA VAL A 93 -9.07 13.00 -3.69
C VAL A 93 -8.63 14.44 -4.00
N SER A 94 -8.19 14.66 -5.23
CA SER A 94 -7.84 15.96 -5.78
C SER A 94 -8.31 16.02 -7.22
N ILE A 95 -9.16 17.00 -7.51
CA ILE A 95 -9.71 17.24 -8.84
C ILE A 95 -9.20 18.59 -9.33
N ILE A 96 -8.63 18.61 -10.52
CA ILE A 96 -8.08 19.81 -11.15
C ILE A 96 -8.62 19.89 -12.58
N PHE A 97 -9.26 21.00 -12.92
CA PHE A 97 -9.68 21.29 -14.29
C PHE A 97 -8.57 22.06 -15.02
N ASP A 98 -7.99 21.46 -16.07
CA ASP A 98 -7.02 22.11 -16.96
C ASP A 98 -7.75 22.77 -18.14
N GLU A 99 -7.90 24.09 -18.05
CA GLU A 99 -8.62 24.88 -19.05
C GLU A 99 -7.92 24.94 -20.42
N THR A 100 -6.61 24.71 -20.45
CA THR A 100 -5.80 24.84 -21.68
C THR A 100 -5.97 23.64 -22.59
N LYS A 101 -6.27 22.47 -22.00
CA LYS A 101 -6.45 21.20 -22.71
C LYS A 101 -7.88 20.67 -22.65
N ASP A 102 -8.77 21.36 -21.94
CA ASP A 102 -10.13 20.90 -21.66
C ASP A 102 -10.14 19.50 -21.00
N GLN A 103 -9.35 19.38 -19.93
CA GLN A 103 -9.13 18.12 -19.22
C GLN A 103 -9.57 18.20 -17.75
N ILE A 104 -10.13 17.10 -17.25
CA ILE A 104 -10.30 16.88 -15.81
C ILE A 104 -9.21 15.93 -15.34
N ASN A 105 -8.38 16.37 -14.41
CA ASN A 105 -7.39 15.55 -13.74
C ASN A 105 -7.91 15.17 -12.37
N ILE A 106 -8.10 13.87 -12.14
CA ILE A 106 -8.58 13.30 -10.89
C ILE A 106 -7.44 12.47 -10.31
N ASN A 107 -7.06 12.74 -9.07
CA ASN A 107 -6.09 11.94 -8.35
C ASN A 107 -6.74 11.48 -7.05
N TYR A 108 -6.58 10.22 -6.69
CA TYR A 108 -7.11 9.68 -5.45
C TYR A 108 -6.33 8.45 -5.01
N GLU A 109 -6.50 8.08 -3.75
CA GLU A 109 -5.86 6.93 -3.15
C GLU A 109 -6.90 5.89 -2.77
N ILE A 110 -6.66 4.64 -3.16
CA ILE A 110 -7.49 3.51 -2.82
C ILE A 110 -6.78 2.63 -1.79
N SER A 111 -7.55 2.19 -0.79
CA SER A 111 -7.11 1.24 0.24
C SER A 111 -8.01 0.00 0.18
N ASP A 112 -7.83 -0.82 -0.85
CA ASP A 112 -8.60 -2.04 -1.10
C ASP A 112 -7.65 -3.13 -1.65
N LEU A 113 -8.11 -4.37 -1.75
CA LEU A 113 -7.32 -5.48 -2.26
C LEU A 113 -6.98 -5.27 -3.75
N ILE A 114 -5.75 -4.83 -4.04
CA ILE A 114 -5.26 -4.57 -5.39
C ILE A 114 -4.59 -5.82 -5.98
N LEU A 115 -3.80 -6.51 -5.16
CA LEU A 115 -3.07 -7.72 -5.53
C LEU A 115 -3.52 -8.89 -4.66
N GLU A 116 -4.06 -9.91 -5.31
CA GLU A 116 -4.46 -11.17 -4.69
C GLU A 116 -3.29 -12.15 -4.72
N ASN A 117 -2.97 -12.75 -3.58
CA ASN A 117 -1.96 -13.82 -3.54
C ASN A 117 -2.52 -15.04 -4.27
N PHE A 118 -1.97 -15.33 -5.45
CA PHE A 118 -2.42 -16.42 -6.31
C PHE A 118 -1.68 -17.72 -6.01
N TYR A 119 -0.39 -17.63 -5.73
CA TYR A 119 0.45 -18.75 -5.37
C TYR A 119 1.68 -18.28 -4.60
N GLU A 120 2.02 -18.98 -3.52
CA GLU A 120 3.13 -18.61 -2.65
C GLU A 120 4.02 -19.83 -2.37
N THR A 121 5.32 -19.62 -2.47
CA THR A 121 6.36 -20.59 -2.08
C THR A 121 7.23 -20.00 -0.97
N GLU A 122 8.23 -20.76 -0.53
CA GLU A 122 9.21 -20.24 0.43
C GLU A 122 10.03 -19.05 -0.12
N ASP A 123 10.31 -19.05 -1.41
CA ASP A 123 11.21 -18.09 -2.06
C ASP A 123 10.47 -17.02 -2.85
N ASP A 124 9.24 -17.28 -3.28
CA ASP A 124 8.54 -16.44 -4.26
C ASP A 124 7.05 -16.27 -3.93
N ILE A 125 6.48 -15.14 -4.34
CA ILE A 125 5.03 -14.90 -4.37
C ILE A 125 4.61 -14.55 -5.80
N LEU A 126 3.56 -15.20 -6.28
CA LEU A 126 2.88 -14.86 -7.52
C LEU A 126 1.57 -14.17 -7.15
N TRP A 127 1.51 -12.88 -7.47
CA TRP A 127 0.34 -12.03 -7.30
C TRP A 127 -0.50 -12.00 -8.57
N LYS A 128 -1.82 -11.93 -8.38
CA LYS A 128 -2.79 -11.68 -9.44
C LYS A 128 -3.46 -10.34 -9.18
N PHE A 129 -3.51 -9.48 -10.18
CA PHE A 129 -4.24 -8.21 -10.06
C PHE A 129 -5.74 -8.46 -9.89
N ASN A 130 -6.38 -7.73 -8.98
CA ASN A 130 -7.81 -7.85 -8.73
C ASN A 130 -8.61 -7.30 -9.92
N GLU A 131 -9.23 -8.20 -10.68
CA GLU A 131 -10.02 -7.85 -11.88
C GLU A 131 -11.25 -6.99 -11.53
N ASN A 132 -11.73 -7.03 -10.28
CA ASN A 132 -12.90 -6.26 -9.86
C ASN A 132 -12.69 -4.74 -9.97
N LEU A 133 -11.43 -4.28 -9.90
CA LEU A 133 -11.07 -2.88 -10.09
C LEU A 133 -11.45 -2.36 -11.49
N PHE A 134 -11.56 -3.24 -12.49
CA PHE A 134 -11.89 -2.87 -13.87
C PHE A 134 -13.37 -3.07 -14.23
N ARG A 135 -14.27 -3.30 -13.25
CA ARG A 135 -15.69 -3.58 -13.52
C ARG A 135 -16.40 -2.48 -14.31
N SER A 136 -16.07 -1.23 -14.05
CA SER A 136 -16.58 -0.04 -14.76
C SER A 136 -16.18 0.01 -16.24
N LEU A 137 -15.14 -0.73 -16.63
CA LEU A 137 -14.68 -0.83 -18.03
C LEU A 137 -15.40 -1.93 -18.82
N ILE A 138 -16.38 -2.62 -18.21
CA ILE A 138 -17.12 -3.69 -18.88
C ILE A 138 -18.25 -3.09 -19.72
N VAL A 139 -18.16 -3.26 -21.03
CA VAL A 139 -19.20 -2.90 -22.00
C VAL A 139 -19.60 -4.16 -22.77
N ASN A 140 -20.88 -4.51 -22.76
CA ASN A 140 -21.40 -5.71 -23.41
C ASN A 140 -20.67 -7.01 -23.01
N ASN A 141 -20.38 -7.18 -21.71
CA ASN A 141 -19.61 -8.30 -21.14
C ASN A 141 -18.15 -8.43 -21.61
N LEU A 142 -17.59 -7.37 -22.19
CA LEU A 142 -16.18 -7.29 -22.56
C LEU A 142 -15.52 -6.16 -21.78
N TYR A 143 -14.31 -6.37 -21.30
CA TYR A 143 -13.48 -5.27 -20.83
C TYR A 143 -12.97 -4.48 -22.04
N VAL A 144 -13.23 -3.17 -22.05
CA VAL A 144 -12.92 -2.30 -23.18
C VAL A 144 -12.10 -1.09 -22.72
N ILE A 145 -10.95 -0.90 -23.37
CA ILE A 145 -10.23 0.38 -23.38
C ILE A 145 -10.34 0.95 -24.80
N PRO A 146 -10.97 2.12 -24.99
CA PRO A 146 -11.12 2.76 -26.30
C PRO A 146 -9.76 3.04 -26.98
N SER A 147 -9.76 3.15 -28.31
CA SER A 147 -8.53 3.33 -29.11
C SER A 147 -7.72 4.58 -28.79
N ASN A 148 -8.36 5.58 -28.22
CA ASN A 148 -7.77 6.88 -27.90
C ASN A 148 -7.50 7.02 -26.39
N SER A 149 -7.69 5.94 -25.63
CA SER A 149 -7.57 5.91 -24.18
C SER A 149 -6.43 4.98 -23.78
N LYS A 150 -5.78 5.29 -22.66
CA LYS A 150 -4.64 4.53 -22.18
C LYS A 150 -4.82 4.11 -20.74
N LEU A 151 -4.56 2.84 -20.44
CA LEU A 151 -4.43 2.34 -19.08
C LEU A 151 -2.97 1.98 -18.83
N SER A 152 -2.43 2.49 -17.73
CA SER A 152 -1.08 2.20 -17.27
C SER A 152 -1.09 1.71 -15.83
N ILE A 153 -0.35 0.64 -15.56
CA ILE A 153 -0.24 0.05 -14.22
C ILE A 153 1.24 -0.01 -13.86
N LYS A 154 1.62 0.71 -12.83
CA LYS A 154 2.97 0.73 -12.29
C LYS A 154 3.02 -0.07 -10.98
N VAL A 155 4.00 -0.93 -10.88
CA VAL A 155 4.27 -1.70 -9.65
C VAL A 155 5.49 -1.14 -8.92
N TYR A 156 5.52 -1.30 -7.61
CA TYR A 156 6.67 -0.93 -6.77
C TYR A 156 7.70 -2.06 -6.73
N ASP A 157 8.97 -1.74 -6.51
CA ASP A 157 10.01 -2.77 -6.36
C ASP A 157 9.81 -3.54 -5.04
N PRO A 158 9.95 -4.88 -5.02
CA PRO A 158 10.64 -5.72 -5.99
C PRO A 158 9.71 -6.46 -6.98
N LEU A 159 8.46 -6.01 -7.17
CA LEU A 159 7.50 -6.67 -8.04
C LEU A 159 7.88 -6.55 -9.51
N VAL A 160 7.63 -7.59 -10.30
CA VAL A 160 7.88 -7.59 -11.75
C VAL A 160 6.72 -8.27 -12.50
N PHE A 161 6.26 -7.66 -13.59
CA PHE A 161 5.24 -8.28 -14.44
C PHE A 161 5.76 -9.56 -15.10
N ARG A 162 4.96 -10.63 -15.01
CA ARG A 162 5.32 -11.95 -15.57
C ARG A 162 4.48 -12.32 -16.77
N ASP A 163 3.17 -12.18 -16.66
CA ASP A 163 2.21 -12.58 -17.69
C ASP A 163 1.02 -11.62 -17.70
N THR A 164 0.54 -11.28 -18.90
CA THR A 164 -0.55 -10.30 -19.09
C THR A 164 -1.46 -10.77 -20.21
N ASN A 165 -2.75 -10.78 -19.94
CA ASN A 165 -3.81 -10.96 -20.92
C ASN A 165 -4.84 -9.86 -20.68
N PRO A 166 -5.15 -8.99 -21.67
CA PRO A 166 -4.58 -8.93 -23.01
C PRO A 166 -3.10 -8.56 -22.96
N LYS A 167 -2.35 -8.94 -24.00
CA LYS A 167 -0.91 -8.69 -24.07
C LYS A 167 -0.64 -7.19 -23.97
N ALA A 168 0.18 -6.81 -22.99
CA ALA A 168 0.57 -5.43 -22.75
C ALA A 168 2.00 -5.14 -23.23
N GLU A 169 2.29 -3.86 -23.43
CA GLU A 169 3.68 -3.38 -23.49
C GLU A 169 4.17 -3.14 -22.06
N ILE A 170 5.37 -3.61 -21.72
CA ILE A 170 5.96 -3.45 -20.38
C ILE A 170 7.28 -2.70 -20.52
N VAL A 171 7.38 -1.53 -19.91
CA VAL A 171 8.59 -0.69 -19.88
C VAL A 171 8.76 -0.16 -18.46
N ASP A 172 9.95 -0.30 -17.88
CA ASP A 172 10.31 0.22 -16.56
C ASP A 172 9.29 -0.11 -15.45
N ASN A 173 8.97 -1.40 -15.29
CA ASN A 173 8.00 -1.89 -14.31
C ASN A 173 6.60 -1.23 -14.42
N THR A 174 6.28 -0.77 -15.63
CA THR A 174 4.99 -0.18 -15.95
C THR A 174 4.40 -0.92 -17.15
N LEU A 175 3.19 -1.43 -16.95
CA LEU A 175 2.36 -2.07 -17.96
C LEU A 175 1.54 -0.99 -18.68
N TYR A 176 1.49 -1.06 -20.00
CA TYR A 176 0.74 -0.14 -20.85
C TYR A 176 -0.25 -0.87 -21.76
N TRP A 177 -1.49 -0.40 -21.75
CA TRP A 177 -2.55 -0.76 -22.67
C TRP A 177 -3.11 0.49 -23.34
N ASN A 178 -2.95 0.59 -24.67
CA ASN A 178 -3.42 1.74 -25.45
C ASN A 178 -4.77 1.50 -26.14
N SER A 179 -5.25 0.26 -26.17
CA SER A 179 -6.55 -0.16 -26.71
C SER A 179 -6.71 -1.66 -26.56
N PHE A 180 -7.83 -2.13 -26.04
CA PHE A 180 -8.20 -3.55 -26.15
C PHE A 180 -9.69 -3.76 -25.96
N SER A 181 -10.17 -4.89 -26.45
CA SER A 181 -11.50 -5.43 -26.15
C SER A 181 -11.33 -6.92 -25.90
N THR A 182 -11.58 -7.38 -24.68
CA THR A 182 -11.32 -8.76 -24.26
C THR A 182 -12.42 -9.25 -23.32
N ASN A 183 -12.65 -10.56 -23.31
CA ASN A 183 -13.54 -11.20 -22.34
C ASN A 183 -12.85 -11.42 -20.97
N GLN A 184 -11.53 -11.31 -20.92
CA GLN A 184 -10.76 -11.56 -19.70
C GLN A 184 -9.58 -10.60 -19.59
N ILE A 185 -9.41 -10.06 -18.38
CA ILE A 185 -8.17 -9.41 -17.94
C ILE A 185 -7.49 -10.34 -16.95
N LYS A 186 -6.19 -10.56 -17.11
CA LYS A 186 -5.34 -11.30 -16.19
C LYS A 186 -3.97 -10.65 -16.18
N VAL A 187 -3.55 -10.16 -15.03
CA VAL A 187 -2.21 -9.57 -14.83
C VAL A 187 -1.56 -10.33 -13.69
N LEU A 188 -0.47 -11.02 -14.01
CA LEU A 188 0.34 -11.75 -13.05
C LEU A 188 1.64 -11.01 -12.77
N ILE A 189 1.91 -10.84 -11.49
CA ILE A 189 3.06 -10.09 -10.98
C ILE A 189 3.85 -11.02 -10.05
N TYR A 190 5.15 -11.05 -10.21
CA TYR A 190 6.05 -11.91 -9.45
C TYR A 190 6.83 -11.08 -8.44
N GLU A 191 6.94 -11.61 -7.22
CA GLU A 191 7.76 -11.07 -6.15
C GLU A 191 8.76 -12.14 -5.70
N LYS A 192 10.05 -11.78 -5.66
CA LYS A 192 11.07 -12.62 -5.05
C LYS A 192 11.23 -12.23 -3.58
N LYS A 193 11.00 -13.18 -2.67
CA LYS A 193 11.20 -12.95 -1.25
C LYS A 193 12.70 -12.78 -0.94
N PRO A 194 13.05 -11.99 0.07
CA PRO A 194 14.41 -11.94 0.55
C PRO A 194 14.83 -13.35 1.00
N PRO A 195 16.08 -13.77 0.72
CA PRO A 195 16.55 -15.08 1.15
C PRO A 195 16.43 -15.18 2.67
N LYS A 196 15.83 -16.26 3.16
CA LYS A 196 15.80 -16.53 4.60
C LYS A 196 17.25 -16.54 5.10
N PRO A 197 17.56 -15.90 6.24
CA PRO A 197 18.89 -15.98 6.81
C PRO A 197 19.19 -17.44 7.15
N SER A 198 19.94 -18.11 6.27
CA SER A 198 20.48 -19.42 6.55
C SER A 198 21.67 -19.19 7.48
N PHE A 199 21.50 -19.46 8.76
CA PHE A 199 22.63 -19.69 9.64
C PHE A 199 23.29 -20.99 9.18
N VAL A 200 24.20 -20.90 8.22
CA VAL A 200 25.18 -21.95 8.00
C VAL A 200 26.03 -21.94 9.26
N LEU A 201 25.64 -22.75 10.24
CA LEU A 201 26.62 -23.32 11.15
C LEU A 201 27.63 -23.97 10.22
N VAL A 202 28.77 -23.30 10.02
CA VAL A 202 29.94 -23.91 9.40
C VAL A 202 30.30 -25.03 10.36
N GLY A 203 29.66 -26.18 10.16
CA GLY A 203 30.01 -27.43 10.77
C GLY A 203 31.39 -27.71 10.22
N SER A 204 32.41 -27.31 10.97
CA SER A 204 33.77 -27.70 10.69
C SER A 204 33.88 -29.18 11.03
N SER A 205 33.31 -30.03 10.18
CA SER A 205 33.43 -31.49 10.30
C SER A 205 34.89 -31.94 10.15
N ASP A 206 35.75 -31.08 9.60
CA ASP A 206 37.17 -31.39 9.35
C ASP A 206 38.18 -30.53 10.13
N SER A 207 37.74 -29.73 11.11
CA SER A 207 38.70 -28.94 11.89
C SER A 207 38.75 -29.39 13.34
N ASN A 208 39.90 -29.93 13.73
CA ASN A 208 40.29 -30.20 15.13
C ASN A 208 40.09 -28.96 16.04
N ILE A 209 39.88 -27.77 15.47
CA ILE A 209 39.59 -26.50 16.14
C ILE A 209 38.34 -26.60 17.02
N PHE A 210 37.29 -27.33 16.61
CA PHE A 210 36.10 -27.48 17.45
C PHE A 210 36.41 -28.26 18.74
N TYR A 211 37.19 -29.33 18.63
CA TYR A 211 37.68 -30.07 19.80
C TYR A 211 38.60 -29.22 20.67
N TYR A 212 39.50 -28.43 20.07
CA TYR A 212 40.32 -27.50 20.83
C TYR A 212 39.50 -26.41 21.53
N LEU A 213 38.44 -25.88 20.91
CA LEU A 213 37.54 -24.90 21.53
C LEU A 213 36.77 -25.51 22.70
N ILE A 214 36.28 -26.75 22.56
CA ILE A 214 35.63 -27.46 23.67
C ILE A 214 36.62 -27.71 24.81
N ILE A 215 37.85 -28.14 24.51
CA ILE A 215 38.87 -28.37 25.54
C ILE A 215 39.26 -27.05 26.22
N ILE A 216 39.45 -25.96 25.47
CA ILE A 216 39.71 -24.63 26.02
C ILE A 216 38.55 -24.22 26.92
N PHE A 217 37.31 -24.42 26.49
CA PHE A 217 36.12 -24.09 27.29
C PHE A 217 36.07 -24.89 28.60
N ILE A 218 36.36 -26.19 28.56
CA ILE A 218 36.42 -27.06 29.75
C ILE A 218 37.55 -26.63 30.70
N ILE A 219 38.72 -26.29 30.16
CA ILE A 219 39.86 -25.77 30.95
C ILE A 219 39.47 -24.45 31.61
N LEU A 220 38.82 -23.55 30.88
CA LEU A 220 38.41 -22.24 31.39
C LEU A 220 37.36 -22.39 32.51
N LEU A 221 36.41 -23.31 32.34
CA LEU A 221 35.44 -23.67 33.38
C LEU A 221 36.13 -24.26 34.62
N SER A 222 37.13 -25.10 34.41
CA SER A 222 37.90 -25.73 35.50
C SER A 222 38.72 -24.69 36.27
N ILE A 223 39.36 -23.75 35.58
CA ILE A 223 40.08 -22.62 36.20
C ILE A 223 39.10 -21.76 37.02
N ILE A 224 37.94 -21.43 36.47
CA ILE A 224 36.91 -20.66 37.18
C ILE A 224 36.45 -21.41 38.45
N LEU A 225 36.28 -22.73 38.38
CA LEU A 225 35.88 -23.55 39.53
C LEU A 225 36.97 -23.63 40.60
N ILE A 226 38.24 -23.80 40.22
CA ILE A 226 39.37 -23.87 41.16
C ILE A 226 39.59 -22.52 41.84
N PHE A 227 39.50 -21.43 41.09
CA PHE A 227 39.70 -20.08 41.60
C PHE A 227 38.40 -19.39 42.02
N ARG A 228 37.30 -20.14 42.20
CA ARG A 228 35.97 -19.59 42.49
C ARG A 228 35.99 -18.66 43.70
N ASP A 229 36.55 -19.12 44.81
CA ASP A 229 36.57 -18.37 46.07
C ASP A 229 37.48 -17.13 45.99
N THR A 230 38.57 -17.21 45.22
CA THR A 230 39.47 -16.07 44.96
C THR A 230 38.86 -15.06 43.99
N LEU A 231 38.16 -15.51 42.95
CA LEU A 231 37.43 -14.67 42.01
C LEU A 231 36.26 -13.98 42.70
N GLU A 232 35.50 -14.69 43.53
CA GLU A 232 34.41 -14.12 44.31
C GLU A 232 34.91 -13.04 45.28
N LYS A 233 36.01 -13.30 46.01
CA LYS A 233 36.66 -12.28 46.85
C LYS A 233 37.17 -11.09 46.03
N SER A 234 37.75 -11.32 44.86
CA SER A 234 38.27 -10.27 43.97
C SER A 234 37.14 -9.40 43.42
N ILE A 235 36.05 -10.01 42.94
CA ILE A 235 34.85 -9.32 42.46
C ILE A 235 34.21 -8.55 43.60
N LYS A 236 34.04 -9.15 44.78
CA LYS A 236 33.49 -8.48 45.97
C LYS A 236 34.34 -7.28 46.39
N ASN A 237 35.66 -7.42 46.39
CA ASN A 237 36.58 -6.32 46.70
C ASN A 237 36.56 -5.23 45.62
N PHE A 238 36.46 -5.60 44.34
CA PHE A 238 36.33 -4.65 43.23
C PHE A 238 35.02 -3.86 43.31
N VAL A 239 33.90 -4.52 43.60
CA VAL A 239 32.59 -3.90 43.81
C VAL A 239 32.60 -3.01 45.04
N ILE A 240 33.18 -3.44 46.17
CA ILE A 240 33.32 -2.59 47.38
C ILE A 240 34.18 -1.36 47.11
N LYS A 241 35.26 -1.51 46.34
CA LYS A 241 36.19 -0.40 46.03
C LYS A 241 35.57 0.63 45.08
N ASN A 242 34.71 0.20 44.15
CA ASN A 242 34.12 1.05 43.12
C ASN A 242 32.62 1.35 43.34
N SER A 243 32.00 0.86 44.40
CA SER A 243 30.62 1.19 44.77
C SER A 243 30.55 2.52 45.51
N VAL A 244 29.61 3.39 45.10
CA VAL A 244 29.31 4.68 45.73
C VAL A 244 28.73 4.50 47.14
N ILE A 245 28.07 3.36 47.41
CA ILE A 245 27.50 3.02 48.71
C ILE A 245 28.41 2.00 49.38
N LYS A 246 29.14 2.44 50.41
CA LYS A 246 30.00 1.56 51.22
C LYS A 246 29.15 0.76 52.21
N PRO A 247 29.43 -0.55 52.42
CA PRO A 247 28.70 -1.34 53.41
C PRO A 247 28.89 -0.72 54.80
N LYS A 248 27.77 -0.50 55.53
CA LYS A 248 27.80 0.00 56.91
C LYS A 248 28.58 -1.00 57.77
N LYS A 249 29.62 -0.52 58.48
CA LYS A 249 30.26 -1.29 59.56
C LYS A 249 29.17 -1.73 60.52
N GLN A 250 28.95 -3.03 60.68
CA GLN A 250 28.17 -3.55 61.79
C GLN A 250 28.83 -3.04 63.08
N LYS A 251 28.12 -2.18 63.83
CA LYS A 251 28.51 -1.80 65.17
C LYS A 251 28.58 -3.08 65.99
N LYS A 252 29.70 -3.32 66.66
CA LYS A 252 29.77 -4.23 67.80
C LYS A 252 28.76 -3.71 68.83
N GLU A 253 27.65 -4.43 69.00
CA GLU A 253 26.88 -4.34 70.24
C GLU A 253 27.69 -5.07 71.31
N TYR A 254 28.28 -4.28 72.20
CA TYR A 254 28.65 -4.75 73.53
C TYR A 254 27.36 -4.81 74.35
N LEU A 255 26.93 -6.01 74.72
CA LEU A 255 26.21 -6.22 75.96
C LEU A 255 27.18 -6.92 76.91
N ILE A 256 27.51 -6.17 77.96
CA ILE A 256 28.29 -6.56 79.12
C ILE A 256 27.31 -7.08 80.19
N ASP A 257 27.77 -8.10 80.90
CA ASP A 257 27.34 -8.63 82.21
C ASP A 257 26.05 -9.46 82.34
N SER A 258 26.28 -10.76 82.52
CA SER A 258 25.83 -11.44 83.74
C SER A 258 26.94 -12.39 84.21
N GLU A 259 27.88 -11.87 85.00
CA GLU A 259 28.43 -12.68 86.10
C GLU A 259 27.34 -12.80 87.19
N LEU A 260 27.43 -13.90 87.94
CA LEU A 260 26.71 -14.24 89.18
C LEU A 260 25.28 -14.79 89.05
N PHE A 261 25.15 -16.12 89.15
CA PHE A 261 24.74 -16.89 90.34
C PHE A 261 25.28 -18.33 90.11
N GLU A 262 26.27 -18.87 90.85
CA GLU A 262 26.13 -19.56 92.17
C GLU A 262 24.85 -20.41 92.22
N ASP A 263 24.85 -21.74 92.27
CA ASP A 263 25.67 -22.72 93.01
C ASP A 263 26.04 -23.97 92.18
#